data_AF-A0A1I7ITM8-F1
#
_entry.id   AF-A0A1I7ITM8-F1
#
_cell.length_a   1.000
_cell.length_b   1.000
_cell.length_c   1.000
_cell.angle_alpha   90.00
_cell.angle_beta   90.00
_cell.angle_gamma   90.00
#
_symmetry.space_group_name_H-M   'P 1'
#
loop_
_entity.id
_entity.type
_entity.pdbx_description
1 polymer ?
#
loop_
_entity_poly.entity_id
_entity_poly.type
_entity_poly.pdbx_seq_one_letter_code
_entity_poly.pdbx_strand_id
1 'polypeptide(L)' 'MHLNFKWIGYEVLPTFMAYDVMKNPEIETGFKRLEKHLANISSVCGC' A
#
# COMPACT_ATOMS: atom_id res chain seq x y z
N MET A 1 14.41 -3.62 0.52
CA MET A 1 13.38 -4.63 0.82
C MET A 1 13.80 -5.94 0.16
N HIS A 2 13.98 -7.02 0.91
CA HIS A 2 14.23 -8.34 0.32
C HIS A 2 12.87 -9.00 0.01
N LEU A 3 12.55 -9.21 -1.28
CA LEU A 3 11.24 -9.72 -1.70
C LEU A 3 11.25 -11.24 -1.86
N ASN A 4 11.05 -11.96 -0.76
CA ASN A 4 10.88 -13.43 -0.76
C ASN A 4 9.77 -13.89 -1.73
N PHE A 5 8.72 -13.09 -1.89
CA PHE A 5 7.55 -13.42 -2.70
C PHE A 5 7.85 -13.52 -4.21
N LYS A 6 8.92 -12.86 -4.68
CA LYS A 6 9.36 -12.94 -6.08
C LYS A 6 9.85 -14.35 -6.45
N TRP A 7 10.38 -15.10 -5.47
CA TRP A 7 10.83 -16.48 -5.69
C TRP A 7 9.67 -17.46 -5.84
N ILE A 8 8.48 -17.13 -5.33
CA ILE A 8 7.28 -17.98 -5.37
C ILE A 8 6.40 -17.63 -6.59
N GLY A 9 6.88 -16.76 -7.49
CA GLY A 9 6.19 -16.41 -8.73
C GLY A 9 5.07 -15.37 -8.59
N TYR A 10 5.00 -14.67 -7.45
CA TYR A 10 4.04 -13.57 -7.28
C TYR A 10 4.54 -12.27 -7.90
N GLU A 11 3.61 -11.50 -8.43
CA GLU A 11 3.86 -10.15 -8.92
C GLU A 11 3.74 -9.12 -7.79
N VAL A 12 4.53 -8.05 -7.90
CA VAL A 12 4.62 -7.03 -6.86
C VAL A 12 3.55 -5.99 -7.05
N LEU A 13 2.76 -5.74 -6.01
CA LEU A 13 1.84 -4.61 -5.96
C LEU A 13 2.49 -3.41 -5.28
N PRO A 14 2.06 -2.17 -5.61
CA PRO A 14 2.51 -0.96 -4.94
C PRO A 14 2.33 -1.07 -3.41
N THR A 15 3.42 -0.86 -2.67
CA THR A 15 3.40 -0.93 -1.21
C THR A 15 2.86 0.37 -0.61
N PHE A 16 1.88 0.27 0.29
CA PHE A 16 1.44 1.39 1.12
C PHE A 16 2.25 1.43 2.41
N MET A 17 2.74 2.60 2.80
CA MET A 17 3.43 2.82 4.08
C MET A 17 2.92 4.10 4.71
N ALA A 18 2.66 4.07 6.02
CA ALA A 18 2.36 5.24 6.83
C ALA A 18 3.57 5.56 7.70
N TYR A 19 4.03 6.81 7.66
CA TYR A 19 5.21 7.26 8.38
C TYR A 19 4.80 8.06 9.61
N ASP A 20 5.65 7.99 10.63
CA ASP A 20 5.56 8.81 11.84
C ASP A 20 4.23 8.76 12.62
N VAL A 21 3.57 7.60 12.58
CA VAL A 21 2.26 7.35 13.20
C VAL A 21 2.24 7.68 14.71
N MET A 22 3.36 7.50 15.40
CA MET A 22 3.44 7.70 16.86
C MET A 22 3.75 9.14 17.26
N LYS A 23 4.51 9.90 16.45
CA LYS A 23 4.92 11.28 16.82
C LYS A 23 4.02 12.34 16.20
N ASN A 24 3.46 12.08 15.02
CA ASN A 24 2.52 12.97 14.36
C ASN A 24 1.34 12.15 13.80
N PRO A 25 0.38 11.76 14.66
CA PRO A 25 -0.72 10.90 14.26
C PRO A 25 -1.72 11.65 13.36
N GLU A 26 -1.73 11.32 12.07
CA GLU A 26 -2.69 11.84 11.08
C GLU A 26 -3.69 10.76 10.65
N ILE A 27 -4.65 10.46 11.53
CA ILE A 27 -5.57 9.32 11.38
C ILE A 27 -6.47 9.49 10.14
N GLU A 28 -7.19 10.62 10.02
CA GLU A 28 -8.13 10.86 8.92
C GLU A 28 -7.45 10.93 7.56
N THR A 29 -6.34 11.67 7.48
CA THR A 29 -5.55 11.79 6.26
C THR A 29 -4.97 10.43 5.86
N GLY A 30 -4.53 9.62 6.84
CA GLY A 30 -4.06 8.27 6.63
C GLY A 30 -5.10 7.36 5.98
N PHE A 31 -6.35 7.39 6.48
CA PHE A 31 -7.45 6.62 5.90
C PHE A 31 -7.79 7.05 4.47
N LYS A 32 -7.90 8.35 4.20
CA LYS A 32 -8.11 8.87 2.83
C LYS A 32 -7.00 8.43 1.86
N ARG A 33 -5.76 8.37 2.35
CA ARG A 33 -4.59 7.91 1.58
C ARG A 33 -4.64 6.43 1.29
N LEU A 34 -5.09 5.62 2.25
CA LEU A 34 -5.28 4.18 2.08
C LEU A 34 -6.40 3.89 1.08
N GLU A 35 -7.55 4.55 1.19
CA GLU A 35 -8.67 4.38 0.25
C GLU A 35 -8.25 4.69 -1.18
N LYS A 36 -7.54 5.81 -1.39
CA LYS A 36 -6.99 6.17 -2.69
C LYS A 36 -5.99 5.13 -3.21
N HIS A 37 -5.15 4.57 -2.33
CA HIS A 37 -4.19 3.53 -2.70
C HIS A 37 -4.90 2.25 -3.14
N LEU A 38 -5.94 1.83 -2.42
CA LEU A 38 -6.73 0.65 -2.76
C LEU A 38 -7.49 0.83 -4.07
N ALA A 39 -8.11 1.99 -4.30
CA ALA A 39 -8.79 2.30 -5.57
C ALA A 39 -7.82 2.30 -6.77
N ASN A 40 -6.59 2.77 -6.56
CA ASN A 40 -5.56 2.72 -7.58
C ASN A 40 -5.10 1.27 -7.86
N ILE A 41 -5.01 0.41 -6.84
CA ILE A 41 -4.65 -1.01 -7.05
C ILE A 41 -5.79 -1.76 -7.75
N SER A 42 -7.04 -1.54 -7.35
CA SER A 42 -8.19 -2.25 -7.94
C SER A 42 -8.40 -1.88 -9.41
N SER A 43 -8.01 -0.67 -9.84
CA SER A 43 -8.05 -0.26 -11.25
C SER A 43 -6.86 -0.79 -12.07
N VAL A 44 -5.75 -1.18 -11.43
CA VAL A 44 -4.59 -1.79 -12.09
C VAL A 44 -4.72 -3.31 -12.18
N CYS A 45 -5.39 -3.95 -11.22
CA CYS A 45 -5.77 -5.36 -11.25
C CYS A 45 -7.12 -5.53 -11.99
N GLY A 46 -7.17 -5.07 -13.25
CA GLY A 46 -8.32 -5.22 -14.12
C GLY A 46 -8.34 -6.60 -14.76
N CYS A 47 -8.90 -7.58 -14.04
CA CYS A 47 -9.72 -8.64 -14.61
C CYS A 47 -11.18 -8.32 -14.31
#